data_AF-A0A931HN70-F1
#
_entry.id   AF-A0A931HN70-F1
#
_cell.length_a   1.000
_cell.length_b   1.000
_cell.length_c   1.000
_cell.angle_alpha   90.00
_cell.angle_beta   90.00
_cell.angle_gamma   90.00
#
_symmetry.space_group_name_H-M   'P 1'
#
loop_
_entity.id
_entity.type
_entity.pdbx_description
1 polymer ?
#
loop_
_entity_poly.entity_id
_entity_poly.type
_entity_poly.pdbx_seq_one_letter_code
_entity_poly.pdbx_strand_id
1 'polypeptide(L)'
;MTLTSEPAAKLDSPRDEPEDERNLGGHLMVLVLYGVLVVGIAALSVVTGRQLPRRMSTRDLLLAAVAVHKLSRTITKDEVTNPLRAPFTDHDGDCGPAEVMESPKYRNGARRSLGELLTCPFCFDVWAVAVLTVGRVFAPRPTALCVDALAVLTGADFLHLAYARAQQVAG
;
A
#
# COMPACT_ATOMS: atom_id res chain seq x y z
N MET A 1 -12.95 23.30 -51.05
CA MET A 1 -13.87 22.22 -51.48
C MET A 1 -12.97 21.15 -52.05
N THR A 2 -12.59 20.06 -51.39
CA THR A 2 -13.23 19.22 -50.37
C THR A 2 -12.16 18.67 -49.41
N LEU A 3 -12.44 18.79 -48.11
CA LEU A 3 -11.77 18.09 -47.02
C LEU A 3 -12.05 16.59 -47.16
N THR A 4 -11.03 15.76 -47.40
CA THR A 4 -11.15 14.31 -47.22
C THR A 4 -10.79 13.98 -45.78
N SER A 5 -11.84 13.73 -45.02
CA SER A 5 -11.87 13.22 -43.65
C SER A 5 -11.01 11.98 -43.46
N GLU A 6 -10.14 12.00 -42.45
CA GLU A 6 -9.60 10.80 -41.80
C GLU A 6 -10.75 9.87 -41.40
N PRO A 7 -10.66 8.56 -41.67
CA PRO A 7 -11.57 7.61 -41.05
C PRO A 7 -11.18 7.50 -39.58
N ALA A 8 -12.02 8.09 -38.71
CA ALA A 8 -11.96 7.87 -37.28
C ALA A 8 -11.93 6.37 -37.01
N ALA A 9 -10.77 5.88 -36.57
CA ALA A 9 -10.62 4.53 -36.06
C ALA A 9 -11.56 4.41 -34.87
N LYS A 10 -12.65 3.67 -35.13
CA LYS A 10 -13.69 3.30 -34.20
C LYS A 10 -13.03 2.67 -32.98
N LEU A 11 -13.06 3.38 -31.86
CA LEU A 11 -12.67 2.87 -30.55
C LEU A 11 -13.67 1.76 -30.20
N ASP A 12 -13.34 0.53 -30.58
CA ASP A 12 -14.12 -0.64 -30.22
C ASP A 12 -13.92 -0.86 -28.73
N SER A 13 -14.89 -0.38 -27.94
CA SER A 13 -15.01 -0.71 -26.52
C SER A 13 -16.08 -1.79 -26.43
N PRO A 14 -15.69 -3.07 -26.26
CA PRO A 14 -16.57 -4.02 -25.61
C PRO A 14 -16.60 -3.63 -24.12
N ARG A 15 -17.50 -2.71 -23.75
CA ARG A 15 -18.02 -2.66 -22.38
C ARG A 15 -18.96 -3.84 -22.22
N ASP A 16 -18.39 -4.97 -21.84
CA ASP A 16 -19.05 -6.04 -21.09
C ASP A 16 -18.05 -6.54 -20.06
N GLU A 17 -17.72 -5.67 -19.09
CA GLU A 17 -17.13 -6.13 -17.84
C GLU A 17 -18.31 -6.60 -16.98
N PRO A 18 -18.46 -7.90 -16.69
CA PRO A 18 -19.49 -8.34 -15.76
C PRO A 18 -19.19 -7.70 -14.40
N GLU A 19 -20.00 -6.71 -14.00
CA GLU A 19 -19.89 -6.00 -12.71
C GLU A 19 -20.17 -6.91 -11.48
N ASP A 20 -20.31 -8.22 -11.68
CA ASP A 20 -20.86 -9.20 -10.75
C ASP A 20 -19.80 -10.13 -10.09
N GLU A 21 -18.50 -9.84 -10.24
CA GLU A 21 -17.41 -10.58 -9.57
C GLU A 21 -16.55 -9.73 -8.62
N ARG A 22 -17.13 -8.66 -8.07
CA ARG A 22 -16.49 -8.01 -6.92
C ARG A 22 -16.43 -9.03 -5.79
N ASN A 23 -15.24 -9.32 -5.27
CA ASN A 23 -14.97 -10.29 -4.19
C ASN A 23 -15.59 -9.84 -2.85
N LEU A 24 -16.91 -9.69 -2.78
CA LEU A 24 -17.62 -9.06 -1.67
C LEU A 24 -17.45 -9.86 -0.38
N GLY A 25 -17.44 -11.20 -0.49
CA GLY A 25 -17.17 -12.09 0.64
C GLY A 25 -15.76 -11.90 1.21
N GLY A 26 -14.76 -11.77 0.34
CA GLY A 26 -13.39 -11.49 0.76
C GLY A 26 -13.22 -10.11 1.40
N HIS A 27 -13.82 -9.07 0.81
CA HIS A 27 -13.83 -7.73 1.40
C HIS A 27 -14.52 -7.70 2.77
N LEU A 28 -15.65 -8.38 2.91
CA LEU A 28 -16.36 -8.47 4.19
C LEU A 28 -15.51 -9.19 5.24
N MET A 29 -14.81 -10.26 4.86
CA MET A 29 -13.86 -10.95 5.74
C MET A 29 -12.75 -10.01 6.22
N VAL A 30 -12.14 -9.23 5.31
CA VAL A 30 -11.08 -8.26 5.64
C VAL A 30 -11.61 -7.17 6.58
N LEU A 31 -12.82 -6.66 6.34
CA LEU A 31 -13.48 -5.68 7.21
C LEU A 31 -13.76 -6.23 8.60
N VAL A 32 -14.29 -7.45 8.70
CA VAL A 32 -14.54 -8.11 9.99
C VAL A 32 -13.22 -8.33 10.72
N LEU A 33 -12.19 -8.81 10.04
CA LEU A 33 -10.86 -9.01 10.63
C LEU A 33 -10.29 -7.70 11.16
N TYR A 34 -10.36 -6.62 10.39
CA TYR A 34 -9.92 -5.29 10.81
C TYR A 34 -10.71 -4.80 12.03
N GLY A 35 -12.03 -4.95 12.02
CA GLY A 35 -12.89 -4.56 13.15
C GLY A 35 -12.57 -5.34 14.43
N VAL A 36 -12.44 -6.66 14.33
CA VAL A 36 -12.04 -7.53 15.46
C VAL A 36 -10.66 -7.15 15.99
N LEU A 37 -9.71 -6.87 15.10
CA LEU A 37 -8.37 -6.42 15.47
C LEU A 37 -8.45 -5.12 16.28
N VAL A 38 -9.12 -4.09 15.75
CA VAL A 38 -9.26 -2.77 16.40
C VAL A 38 -9.93 -2.89 17.77
N VAL A 39 -11.04 -3.62 17.86
CA VAL A 39 -11.77 -3.84 19.12
C VAL A 39 -10.90 -4.62 20.10
N GLY A 40 -10.20 -5.65 19.64
CA GLY A 40 -9.30 -6.47 20.46
C GLY A 40 -8.14 -5.64 21.03
N ILE A 41 -7.53 -4.78 20.22
CA ILE A 41 -6.48 -3.84 20.66
C ILE A 41 -7.03 -2.86 21.69
N ALA A 42 -8.20 -2.27 21.44
CA ALA A 42 -8.82 -1.35 22.37
C ALA A 42 -9.10 -2.03 23.72
N ALA A 43 -9.71 -3.22 23.70
CA ALA A 43 -9.96 -4.01 24.90
C ALA A 43 -8.64 -4.36 25.63
N LEU A 44 -7.62 -4.82 24.90
CA LEU A 44 -6.32 -5.15 25.47
C LEU A 44 -5.65 -3.92 26.11
N SER A 45 -5.76 -2.74 25.49
CA SER A 45 -5.20 -1.50 26.04
C SER A 45 -5.86 -1.12 27.37
N VAL A 46 -7.18 -1.30 27.48
CA VAL A 46 -7.94 -1.07 28.72
C VAL A 46 -7.55 -2.08 29.79
N VAL A 47 -7.50 -3.38 29.45
CA VAL A 47 -7.16 -4.46 30.40
C VAL A 47 -5.72 -4.35 30.89
N THR A 48 -4.78 -3.96 30.03
CA THR A 48 -3.36 -3.80 30.39
C THR A 48 -3.05 -2.46 31.05
N GLY A 49 -4.04 -1.57 31.22
CA GLY A 49 -3.85 -0.24 31.80
C GLY A 49 -2.90 0.66 30.98
N ARG A 50 -2.69 0.36 29.69
CA ARG A 50 -1.82 1.15 28.82
C ARG A 50 -2.53 2.47 28.50
N GLN A 51 -1.88 3.59 28.81
CA GLN A 51 -2.42 4.89 28.45
C GLN A 51 -2.27 5.14 26.95
N LEU A 52 -3.40 5.35 26.28
CA LEU A 52 -3.42 5.80 24.90
C LEU A 52 -2.92 7.26 24.85
N PRO A 53 -2.01 7.61 23.92
CA PRO A 53 -1.55 8.99 23.77
C PRO A 53 -2.74 9.92 23.53
N ARG A 54 -2.88 10.98 24.35
CA ARG A 54 -4.01 11.92 24.25
C ARG A 54 -4.04 12.69 22.92
N ARG A 55 -2.87 12.91 22.32
CA ARG A 55 -2.66 13.50 20.99
C ARG A 55 -1.27 13.13 20.49
N MET A 56 -1.13 12.91 19.19
CA MET A 56 0.19 12.85 18.56
C MET A 56 0.68 14.26 18.24
N SER A 57 1.99 14.48 18.30
CA SER A 57 2.56 15.74 17.82
C SER A 57 2.45 15.81 16.30
N THR A 58 2.43 17.03 15.73
CA THR A 58 2.42 17.22 14.27
C THR A 58 3.60 16.52 13.58
N ARG A 59 4.77 16.53 14.22
CA ARG A 59 5.96 15.82 13.73
C ARG A 59 5.73 14.32 13.66
N ASP A 60 5.15 13.72 14.70
CA ASP A 60 4.89 12.27 14.73
C ASP A 60 3.87 11.86 13.68
N LEU A 61 2.87 12.70 13.40
CA LEU A 61 1.88 12.48 12.34
C LEU A 61 2.53 12.54 10.95
N LEU A 62 3.38 13.53 10.69
CA LEU A 62 4.09 13.66 9.42
C LEU A 62 5.04 12.48 9.18
N LEU A 63 5.85 12.12 10.19
CA LEU A 63 6.76 10.98 10.09
C LEU A 63 5.99 9.66 9.92
N ALA A 64 4.88 9.48 10.64
CA ALA A 64 4.04 8.30 10.46
C ALA A 64 3.42 8.24 9.06
N ALA A 65 2.95 9.36 8.51
CA ALA A 65 2.39 9.41 7.17
C ALA A 65 3.44 9.04 6.10
N VAL A 66 4.65 9.61 6.21
CA VAL A 66 5.78 9.27 5.33
C VAL A 66 6.15 7.79 5.48
N ALA A 67 6.26 7.30 6.71
CA ALA A 67 6.63 5.92 6.99
C ALA A 67 5.58 4.92 6.46
N VAL A 68 4.28 5.19 6.66
CA VAL A 68 3.18 4.38 6.12
C VAL A 68 3.25 4.36 4.60
N HIS A 69 3.35 5.53 3.96
CA HIS A 69 3.43 5.61 2.51
C HIS A 69 4.59 4.77 1.95
N LYS A 70 5.79 4.92 2.53
CA LYS A 70 6.97 4.18 2.09
C LYS A 70 6.84 2.69 2.36
N LEU A 71 6.39 2.30 3.55
CA LEU A 71 6.19 0.90 3.91
C LEU A 71 5.20 0.23 2.96
N SER A 72 4.06 0.87 2.68
CA SER A 72 3.04 0.35 1.79
C SER A 72 3.57 0.17 0.37
N ARG A 73 4.30 1.15 -0.19
CA ARG A 73 4.94 0.96 -1.49
C ARG A 73 5.99 -0.13 -1.45
N THR A 74 6.84 -0.19 -0.43
CA THR A 74 7.88 -1.23 -0.34
C THR A 74 7.27 -2.62 -0.30
N ILE A 75 6.22 -2.85 0.48
CA ILE A 75 5.58 -4.16 0.54
C ILE A 75 4.79 -4.50 -0.72
N THR A 76 4.14 -3.52 -1.35
CA THR A 76 3.19 -3.79 -2.45
C THR A 76 3.76 -3.62 -3.85
N LYS A 77 4.95 -3.02 -4.00
CA LYS A 77 5.54 -2.68 -5.31
C LYS A 77 7.00 -3.06 -5.46
N ASP A 78 7.79 -3.02 -4.40
CA ASP A 78 9.26 -3.21 -4.50
C ASP A 78 9.63 -4.62 -4.97
N GLU A 79 10.52 -4.73 -5.95
CA GLU A 79 10.95 -6.01 -6.51
C GLU A 79 11.58 -6.91 -5.44
N VAL A 80 12.29 -6.31 -4.46
CA VAL A 80 12.92 -7.04 -3.35
C VAL A 80 11.88 -7.77 -2.48
N THR A 81 10.64 -7.27 -2.42
CA THR A 81 9.55 -7.91 -1.67
C THR A 81 8.72 -8.88 -2.51
N ASN A 82 9.05 -9.08 -3.79
CA ASN A 82 8.36 -10.04 -4.67
C ASN A 82 8.27 -11.46 -4.05
N PRO A 83 9.29 -12.03 -3.39
CA PRO A 83 9.17 -13.36 -2.77
C PRO A 83 8.03 -13.48 -1.75
N LEU A 84 7.63 -12.37 -1.10
CA LEU A 84 6.49 -12.33 -0.19
C LEU A 84 5.14 -12.36 -0.92
N ARG A 85 5.09 -11.83 -2.15
CA ARG A 85 3.88 -11.63 -2.95
C ARG A 85 3.65 -12.72 -3.99
N ALA A 86 4.71 -13.32 -4.53
CA ALA A 86 4.70 -14.37 -5.54
C ALA A 86 3.70 -15.52 -5.30
N PRO A 87 3.38 -15.95 -4.06
CA PRO A 87 2.35 -16.97 -3.84
C PRO A 87 0.91 -16.50 -4.12
N PHE A 88 0.65 -15.19 -4.11
CA PHE A 88 -0.69 -14.59 -4.18
C PHE A 88 -0.92 -13.74 -5.42
N THR A 89 0.15 -13.39 -6.14
CA THR A 89 0.11 -12.45 -7.25
C THR A 89 0.76 -13.03 -8.51
N ASP A 90 0.38 -12.51 -9.67
CA ASP A 90 1.07 -12.72 -10.94
C ASP A 90 1.75 -11.42 -11.36
N HIS A 91 2.94 -11.53 -11.94
CA HIS A 91 3.74 -10.38 -12.37
C HIS A 91 3.26 -9.87 -13.73
N ASP A 92 2.93 -8.58 -13.80
CA ASP A 92 2.38 -7.91 -14.98
C ASP A 92 3.40 -6.99 -15.67
N GLY A 93 4.60 -6.81 -15.10
CA GLY A 93 5.69 -6.00 -15.65
C GLY A 93 6.27 -5.00 -14.64
N ASP A 94 7.13 -4.10 -15.11
CA ASP A 94 7.79 -3.07 -14.28
C ASP A 94 7.06 -1.73 -14.35
N CYS A 95 7.01 -0.98 -13.25
CA CYS A 95 6.34 0.33 -13.18
C CYS A 95 7.16 1.43 -12.51
N GLY A 96 8.41 1.14 -12.13
CA GLY A 96 9.32 2.15 -11.64
C GLY A 96 10.72 1.59 -11.38
N PRO A 97 11.65 2.44 -10.92
CA PRO A 97 12.96 1.97 -10.47
C PRO A 97 12.80 0.96 -9.34
N ALA A 98 13.16 -0.30 -9.60
CA ALA A 98 13.01 -1.44 -8.67
C ALA A 98 11.56 -1.67 -8.21
N GLU A 99 10.55 -1.27 -9.00
CA GLU A 99 9.14 -1.51 -8.68
C GLU A 99 8.44 -2.30 -9.78
N VAL A 100 7.68 -3.31 -9.35
CA VAL A 100 6.92 -4.22 -10.19
C VAL A 100 5.41 -4.00 -10.04
N MET A 101 4.70 -4.23 -11.14
CA MET A 101 3.25 -4.34 -11.19
C MET A 101 2.86 -5.80 -11.11
N GLU A 102 1.84 -6.04 -10.30
CA GLU A 102 1.32 -7.38 -10.07
C GLU A 102 -0.19 -7.30 -9.89
N SER A 103 -0.86 -8.37 -10.31
CA SER A 103 -2.29 -8.56 -10.15
C SER A 103 -2.57 -9.77 -9.26
N PRO A 104 -3.73 -9.83 -8.56
CA PRO A 104 -4.02 -10.98 -7.71
C PRO A 104 -4.24 -12.24 -8.55
N LYS A 105 -3.47 -13.30 -8.24
CA LYS A 105 -3.43 -14.57 -8.98
C LYS A 105 -4.74 -15.36 -8.93
N TYR A 106 -5.41 -15.31 -7.79
CA TYR A 106 -6.62 -16.08 -7.55
C TYR A 106 -7.86 -15.30 -7.97
N ARG A 107 -8.98 -16.00 -8.23
CA ARG A 107 -10.25 -15.39 -8.66
C ARG A 107 -11.21 -15.11 -7.51
N ASN A 108 -11.16 -15.89 -6.43
CA ASN A 108 -12.06 -15.75 -5.28
C ASN A 108 -11.40 -16.20 -3.95
N GLY A 109 -12.10 -15.94 -2.85
CA GLY A 109 -11.73 -16.39 -1.51
C GLY A 109 -10.62 -15.57 -0.84
N ALA A 110 -10.12 -16.08 0.28
CA ALA A 110 -9.16 -15.37 1.13
C ALA A 110 -7.82 -15.07 0.41
N ARG A 111 -7.38 -15.95 -0.48
CA ARG A 111 -6.14 -15.75 -1.25
C ARG A 111 -6.25 -14.62 -2.27
N ARG A 112 -7.45 -14.43 -2.88
CA ARG A 112 -7.73 -13.26 -3.72
C ARG A 112 -7.60 -11.98 -2.89
N SER A 113 -8.24 -11.93 -1.72
CA SER A 113 -8.21 -10.75 -0.84
C SER A 113 -6.81 -10.42 -0.33
N LEU A 114 -5.98 -11.43 -0.06
CA LEU A 114 -4.56 -11.21 0.25
C LEU A 114 -3.80 -10.65 -0.96
N GLY A 115 -4.03 -11.19 -2.15
CA GLY A 115 -3.44 -10.63 -3.38
C GLY A 115 -3.89 -9.18 -3.61
N GLU A 116 -5.17 -8.86 -3.43
CA GLU A 116 -5.71 -7.48 -3.53
C GLU A 116 -5.07 -6.55 -2.48
N LEU A 117 -4.88 -7.02 -1.25
CA LEU A 117 -4.20 -6.27 -0.20
C LEU A 117 -2.72 -6.02 -0.51
N LEU A 118 -2.02 -7.04 -1.03
CA LEU A 118 -0.59 -6.99 -1.33
C LEU A 118 -0.25 -6.29 -2.66
N THR A 119 -1.24 -6.03 -3.52
CA THR A 119 -1.06 -5.30 -4.78
C THR A 119 -1.56 -3.85 -4.70
N CYS A 120 -2.41 -3.54 -3.73
CA CYS A 120 -2.98 -2.21 -3.52
C CYS A 120 -2.32 -1.47 -2.33
N PRO A 121 -1.46 -0.47 -2.57
CA PRO A 121 -0.78 0.26 -1.48
C PRO A 121 -1.77 0.97 -0.55
N PHE A 122 -2.88 1.50 -1.08
CA PHE A 122 -3.90 2.18 -0.27
C PHE A 122 -4.63 1.21 0.67
N CYS A 123 -4.91 -0.01 0.22
CA CYS A 123 -5.49 -1.03 1.09
C CYS A 123 -4.50 -1.41 2.19
N PHE A 124 -3.21 -1.53 1.84
CA PHE A 124 -2.16 -1.84 2.79
C PHE A 124 -1.92 -0.72 3.82
N ASP A 125 -2.09 0.56 3.44
CA ASP A 125 -1.94 1.72 4.34
C ASP A 125 -2.79 1.58 5.61
N VAL A 126 -4.03 1.10 5.47
CA VAL A 126 -4.95 0.92 6.61
C VAL A 126 -4.38 -0.07 7.63
N TRP A 127 -3.74 -1.14 7.16
CA TRP A 127 -3.09 -2.15 8.01
C TRP A 127 -1.78 -1.63 8.59
N ALA A 128 -0.97 -0.93 7.79
CA ALA A 128 0.26 -0.30 8.25
C ALA A 128 0.00 0.72 9.38
N VAL A 129 -1.01 1.58 9.22
CA VAL A 129 -1.44 2.54 10.27
C VAL A 129 -1.87 1.80 11.54
N ALA A 130 -2.66 0.73 11.41
CA ALA A 130 -3.09 -0.05 12.57
C ALA A 130 -1.88 -0.65 13.31
N VAL A 131 -0.97 -1.31 12.60
CA VAL A 131 0.25 -1.92 13.19
C VAL A 131 1.13 -0.88 13.86
N LEU A 132 1.37 0.27 13.23
CA LEU A 132 2.17 1.34 13.83
C LEU A 132 1.48 1.96 15.06
N THR A 133 0.15 2.10 15.03
CA THR A 133 -0.63 2.60 16.17
C THR A 133 -0.53 1.65 17.36
N VAL A 134 -0.74 0.35 17.11
CA VAL A 134 -0.56 -0.72 18.10
C VAL A 134 0.87 -0.70 18.63
N GLY A 135 1.85 -0.68 17.73
CA GLY A 135 3.26 -0.62 18.07
C GLY A 135 3.60 0.54 18.99
N ARG A 136 3.05 1.74 18.74
CA ARG A 136 3.27 2.88 19.64
C ARG A 136 2.71 2.68 21.06
N VAL A 137 1.63 1.93 21.21
CA VAL A 137 1.04 1.62 22.53
C VAL A 137 1.83 0.50 23.22
N PHE A 138 2.17 -0.57 22.49
CA PHE A 138 2.72 -1.79 23.07
C PHE A 138 4.25 -1.83 23.11
N ALA A 139 4.91 -1.25 22.11
CA ALA A 139 6.36 -1.26 21.90
C ALA A 139 6.87 0.09 21.32
N PRO A 140 6.78 1.20 22.09
CA PRO A 140 6.98 2.56 21.56
C PRO A 140 8.37 2.79 20.97
N ARG A 141 9.42 2.27 21.60
CA ARG A 141 10.82 2.44 21.15
C ARG A 141 11.09 1.79 19.79
N PRO A 142 10.86 0.48 19.59
CA PRO A 142 11.09 -0.13 18.28
C PRO A 142 10.19 0.47 17.20
N THR A 143 8.92 0.81 17.53
CA THR A 143 8.05 1.46 16.55
C THR A 143 8.54 2.84 16.13
N ALA A 144 9.06 3.64 17.07
CA ALA A 144 9.67 4.93 16.74
C ALA A 144 10.89 4.75 15.82
N LEU A 145 11.77 3.78 16.13
CA LEU A 145 12.92 3.47 15.26
C LEU A 145 12.51 3.05 13.85
N CYS A 146 11.47 2.22 13.71
CA CYS A 146 10.98 1.83 12.39
C CYS A 146 10.44 3.02 11.60
N VAL A 147 9.67 3.90 12.25
CA VAL A 147 9.13 5.11 11.61
C VAL A 147 10.26 6.05 11.15
N ASP A 148 11.25 6.28 12.02
CA ASP A 148 12.39 7.12 11.69
C ASP A 148 13.23 6.50 10.55
N ALA A 149 13.46 5.18 10.57
CA ALA A 149 14.19 4.47 9.52
C ALA A 149 13.48 4.57 8.16
N LEU A 150 12.16 4.39 8.12
CA LEU A 150 11.37 4.53 6.89
C LEU A 150 11.36 5.97 6.38
N ALA A 151 11.33 6.96 7.27
CA ALA A 151 11.43 8.37 6.88
C ALA A 151 12.80 8.71 6.28
N VAL A 152 13.89 8.23 6.90
CA VAL A 152 15.25 8.38 6.37
C VAL A 152 15.39 7.70 5.00
N LEU A 153 14.87 6.48 4.85
CA LEU A 153 14.87 5.77 3.57
C LEU A 153 14.12 6.54 2.49
N THR A 154 12.95 7.09 2.82
CA THR A 154 12.20 7.95 1.88
C THR A 154 13.03 9.15 1.44
N GLY A 155 13.74 9.80 2.37
CA GLY A 155 14.64 10.90 2.05
C GLY A 155 15.79 10.49 1.11
N ALA A 156 16.36 9.30 1.32
CA ALA A 156 17.39 8.75 0.45
C ALA A 156 16.87 8.49 -0.97
N ASP A 157 15.67 7.91 -1.11
CA ASP A 157 15.04 7.68 -2.41
C ASP A 157 14.80 9.00 -3.17
N PHE A 158 14.30 10.03 -2.48
CA PHE A 158 14.13 11.36 -3.07
C PHE A 158 15.45 11.94 -3.56
N LEU A 159 16.54 11.75 -2.80
CA LEU A 159 17.86 12.22 -3.20
C LEU A 159 18.38 11.48 -4.44
N HIS A 160 18.18 10.17 -4.53
CA HIS A 160 18.52 9.40 -5.74
C HIS A 160 17.74 9.89 -6.96
N LEU A 161 16.43 10.13 -6.82
CA LEU A 161 15.61 10.66 -7.90
C LEU A 161 16.03 12.07 -8.32
N ALA A 162 16.32 12.95 -7.35
CA ALA A 162 16.80 14.30 -7.62
C ALA A 162 18.16 14.29 -8.35
N TYR A 163 19.07 13.42 -7.93
CA TYR A 163 20.37 13.25 -8.57
C TYR A 163 20.23 12.73 -10.02
N ALA A 164 19.41 11.70 -10.24
CA ALA A 164 19.14 11.19 -11.58
C ALA A 164 18.55 12.27 -12.50
N ARG A 165 17.66 13.12 -11.98
CA ARG A 165 17.13 14.27 -12.72
C ARG A 165 18.19 15.33 -13.01
N ALA A 166 19.08 15.62 -12.07
CA ALA A 166 20.18 16.58 -12.28
C ALA A 166 21.13 16.11 -13.40
N GLN A 167 21.42 14.80 -13.48
CA GLN A 167 22.25 14.25 -14.55
C GLN A 167 21.60 14.36 -15.94
N GLN A 168 20.28 14.18 -16.04
CA GLN A 168 19.55 14.33 -17.30
C GLN A 168 19.54 15.77 -17.83
N VAL A 169 19.65 16.77 -16.96
CA VAL A 169 19.66 18.19 -17.35
C VAL A 169 21.07 18.66 -17.73
N ALA A 170 22.11 18.01 -17.18
CA ALA A 170 23.50 18.39 -17.40
C ALA A 170 24.13 17.74 -18.66
N GLY A 171 23.53 16.68 -19.20
CA GLY A 171 23.95 16.01 -20.44
C GLY A 171 23.15 16.48 -21.64
#